data_AF-A0A438HNA3-F1
#
_entry.id   AF-A0A438HNA3-F1
#
_cell.length_a   1.000
_cell.length_b   1.000
_cell.length_c   1.000
_cell.angle_alpha   90.00
_cell.angle_beta   90.00
_cell.angle_gamma   90.00
#
_symmetry.space_group_name_H-M   'P 1'
#
loop_
_entity.id
_entity.type
_entity.pdbx_description
1 polymer ?
#
loop_
_entity_poly.entity_id
_entity_poly.type
_entity_poly.pdbx_seq_one_letter_code
_entity_poly.pdbx_strand_id
1 'polypeptide(L)'
;MTVPGNVYELDDDQANSVSSDNPSSVAQDRLIIVANQLPVKANRRADDRGWVFSWNEDSLLLQLKEGLPEDMEVLYVGSLRVDVDLEEQEEVSQILLETFKCVPTFLPHDVLEKFYHGFCKEVVMAAFPLHVAIFS
;
A
#
# COMPACT_ATOMS: atom_id res chain seq x y z
N MET A 1 23.53 61.41 0.91
CA MET A 1 23.37 60.07 1.50
C MET A 1 23.04 59.13 0.35
N THR A 2 24.06 58.49 -0.21
CA THR A 2 23.94 57.60 -1.37
C THR A 2 23.99 56.18 -0.85
N VAL A 3 22.91 55.41 -1.07
CA VAL A 3 22.77 54.04 -0.58
C VAL A 3 23.39 53.09 -1.62
N PRO A 4 24.28 52.15 -1.23
CA PRO A 4 24.90 51.24 -2.17
C PRO A 4 23.95 50.11 -2.56
N GLY A 5 23.98 49.77 -3.86
CA GLY A 5 23.25 48.64 -4.42
C GLY A 5 23.87 47.30 -4.00
N ASN A 6 23.01 46.29 -3.87
CA ASN A 6 23.42 44.91 -3.77
C ASN A 6 22.63 44.11 -4.82
N VAL A 7 23.39 43.61 -5.79
CA VAL A 7 22.99 42.67 -6.84
C VAL A 7 22.74 41.29 -6.22
N TYR A 8 21.56 40.75 -6.45
CA TYR A 8 21.33 39.31 -6.56
C TYR A 8 20.09 39.11 -7.43
N GLU A 9 20.34 39.00 -8.73
CA GLU A 9 19.44 38.34 -9.68
C GLU A 9 19.35 36.86 -9.27
N LEU A 10 18.13 36.39 -9.01
CA LEU A 10 17.81 34.97 -9.01
C LEU A 10 16.75 34.79 -10.10
N ASP A 11 17.23 34.32 -11.24
CA ASP A 11 16.41 33.82 -12.36
C ASP A 11 15.74 32.54 -11.84
N ASP A 12 14.46 32.61 -11.51
CA ASP A 12 13.68 31.45 -11.08
C ASP A 12 13.21 30.74 -12.35
N ASP A 13 13.92 29.66 -12.69
CA ASP A 13 13.65 28.78 -13.81
C ASP A 13 12.16 28.43 -13.88
N GLN A 14 11.55 28.84 -14.99
CA GLN A 14 10.21 28.48 -15.42
C GLN A 14 10.08 26.95 -15.51
N ALA A 15 9.67 26.31 -14.41
CA ALA A 15 9.15 24.97 -14.42
C ALA A 15 7.79 24.99 -15.13
N ASN A 16 7.81 24.85 -16.45
CA ASN A 16 6.62 24.59 -17.26
C ASN A 16 5.99 23.27 -16.78
N SER A 17 5.04 23.36 -15.86
CA SER A 17 4.12 22.27 -15.58
C SER A 17 3.24 22.09 -16.82
N VAL A 18 3.57 21.07 -17.61
CA VAL A 18 2.69 20.56 -18.67
C VAL A 18 1.38 20.14 -18.02
N SER A 19 0.41 21.05 -18.02
CA SER A 19 -0.97 20.76 -17.66
C SER A 19 -1.54 19.92 -18.80
N SER A 20 -1.69 18.63 -18.54
CA SER A 20 -2.34 17.72 -19.50
C SER A 20 -3.83 18.05 -19.51
N ASP A 21 -4.31 18.67 -20.59
CA ASP A 21 -5.73 18.95 -20.88
C ASP A 21 -6.51 17.67 -21.25
N ASN A 22 -6.31 16.59 -20.49
CA ASN A 22 -7.26 15.49 -20.48
C ASN A 22 -8.33 15.86 -19.44
N PRO A 23 -9.62 15.94 -19.79
CA PRO A 23 -10.66 16.04 -18.78
C PRO A 23 -10.60 14.75 -17.95
N SER A 24 -9.85 14.79 -16.85
CA SER A 24 -9.80 13.72 -15.88
C SER A 24 -11.23 13.53 -15.42
N SER A 25 -11.81 12.38 -15.77
CA SER A 25 -12.95 11.82 -15.05
C SER A 25 -12.65 12.06 -13.57
N VAL A 26 -13.48 12.88 -12.91
CA VAL A 26 -13.44 13.25 -11.48
C VAL A 26 -12.25 12.60 -10.78
N ALA A 27 -11.18 13.37 -10.54
CA ALA A 27 -10.00 12.86 -9.84
C ALA A 27 -10.43 12.33 -8.47
N GLN A 28 -10.79 11.05 -8.41
CA GLN A 28 -11.04 10.36 -7.16
C GLN A 28 -9.67 10.20 -6.53
N ASP A 29 -9.48 10.81 -5.37
CA ASP A 29 -8.25 10.61 -4.61
C ASP A 29 -8.11 9.11 -4.32
N ARG A 30 -6.97 8.54 -4.69
CA ARG A 30 -6.67 7.12 -4.51
C ARG A 30 -5.59 6.97 -3.46
N LEU A 31 -5.82 6.09 -2.50
CA LEU A 31 -4.83 5.70 -1.50
C LEU A 31 -4.40 4.26 -1.75
N ILE A 32 -3.09 4.04 -1.79
CA ILE A 32 -2.53 2.69 -1.80
C ILE A 32 -1.88 2.47 -0.43
N ILE A 33 -2.42 1.51 0.31
CA ILE A 33 -1.91 1.09 1.61
C ILE A 33 -1.11 -0.19 1.39
N VAL A 34 0.21 -0.09 1.54
CA VAL A 34 1.11 -1.23 1.42
C VAL A 34 1.48 -1.72 2.82
N ALA A 35 1.06 -2.93 3.17
CA ALA A 35 1.33 -3.53 4.48
C ALA A 35 1.98 -4.90 4.33
N ASN A 36 2.58 -5.39 5.41
CA ASN A 36 3.16 -6.74 5.41
C ASN A 36 2.08 -7.79 5.13
N GLN A 37 0.92 -7.65 5.76
CA GLN A 37 -0.20 -8.58 5.62
C GLN A 37 -1.46 -7.83 5.23
N LEU A 38 -2.23 -8.42 4.31
CA LEU A 38 -3.52 -7.86 3.93
C LEU A 38 -4.52 -7.90 5.09
N PRO A 39 -5.48 -6.96 5.12
CA PRO A 39 -6.57 -6.93 6.08
C PRO A 39 -7.64 -8.00 5.84
N VAL A 40 -7.28 -9.15 5.26
CA VAL A 40 -8.19 -10.26 4.95
C VAL A 40 -7.69 -11.56 5.57
N LYS A 41 -8.63 -12.38 6.03
CA LYS A 41 -8.41 -13.77 6.45
C LYS A 41 -8.72 -14.66 5.26
N ALA A 42 -7.76 -15.45 4.83
CA ALA A 42 -7.93 -16.47 3.80
C ALA A 42 -7.93 -17.85 4.48
N ASN A 43 -8.95 -18.65 4.20
CA ASN A 43 -9.09 -20.01 4.72
C ASN A 43 -9.39 -20.98 3.58
N ARG A 44 -8.77 -22.16 3.61
CA ARG A 44 -9.12 -23.25 2.68
C ARG A 44 -10.55 -23.71 2.97
N ARG A 45 -11.38 -23.86 1.93
CA ARG A 45 -12.72 -24.41 2.09
C ARG A 45 -12.63 -25.88 2.52
N ALA A 46 -13.58 -26.34 3.35
CA ALA A 46 -13.64 -27.73 3.82
C ALA A 46 -13.74 -28.77 2.68
N ASP A 47 -14.24 -28.35 1.52
CA ASP A 47 -14.34 -29.19 0.31
C ASP A 47 -13.05 -29.27 -0.49
N ASP A 48 -11.97 -28.64 -0.03
CA ASP A 48 -10.65 -28.49 -0.67
C ASP A 48 -10.67 -27.89 -2.10
N ARG A 49 -11.82 -27.36 -2.50
CA ARG A 49 -12.08 -26.74 -3.82
C ARG A 49 -12.15 -25.22 -3.68
N GLY A 50 -11.04 -24.62 -3.28
CA GLY A 50 -10.85 -23.17 -3.29
C GLY A 50 -10.85 -22.50 -1.92
N TRP A 51 -10.95 -21.17 -1.96
CA TRP A 51 -10.66 -20.28 -0.85
C TRP A 51 -11.90 -19.55 -0.35
N VAL A 52 -11.94 -19.28 0.95
CA VAL A 52 -12.91 -18.42 1.60
C VAL A 52 -12.18 -17.22 2.19
N PHE A 53 -12.61 -16.03 1.79
CA PHE A 53 -12.04 -14.77 2.25
C PHE A 53 -13.04 -14.02 3.13
N SER A 54 -12.54 -13.42 4.20
CA SER A 54 -13.32 -12.51 5.04
C SER A 54 -12.43 -11.35 5.50
N TRP A 55 -13.03 -10.20 5.81
CA TRP A 55 -12.29 -9.10 6.42
C TRP A 55 -11.70 -9.52 7.78
N ASN A 56 -10.50 -9.02 8.07
CA ASN A 56 -9.90 -9.11 9.39
C ASN A 56 -10.26 -7.85 10.17
N GLU A 57 -11.35 -7.89 10.94
CA GLU A 57 -11.83 -6.74 11.74
C GLU A 57 -10.79 -6.25 12.76
N ASP A 58 -9.83 -7.10 13.15
CA ASP A 58 -8.72 -6.75 14.05
C ASP A 58 -7.59 -5.97 13.33
N SER A 59 -7.70 -5.73 12.01
CA SER A 59 -6.65 -5.07 11.23
C SER A 59 -6.65 -3.56 11.42
N LEU A 60 -5.49 -3.02 11.81
CA LEU A 60 -5.24 -1.58 11.88
C LEU A 60 -5.46 -0.87 10.53
N LEU A 61 -5.33 -1.59 9.41
CA LEU A 61 -5.52 -1.05 8.06
C LEU A 61 -6.99 -0.73 7.77
N LEU A 62 -7.93 -1.46 8.40
CA LEU A 62 -9.35 -1.14 8.32
C LEU A 62 -9.67 0.10 9.17
N GLN A 63 -9.13 0.18 10.39
CA GLN A 63 -9.28 1.35 11.25
C GLN A 63 -8.70 2.63 10.62
N LEU A 64 -7.58 2.51 9.90
CA LEU A 64 -7.01 3.63 9.17
C LEU A 64 -7.97 4.15 8.09
N LYS A 65 -8.67 3.25 7.40
CA LYS A 65 -9.65 3.62 6.37
C LYS A 65 -10.87 4.34 6.94
N GLU A 66 -11.30 4.03 8.17
CA GLU A 66 -12.43 4.73 8.81
C GLU A 66 -12.17 6.24 9.02
N GLY A 67 -10.91 6.67 9.06
CA GLY A 67 -10.54 8.07 9.15
C GLY A 67 -10.44 8.81 7.81
N LEU A 68 -10.67 8.13 6.69
CA LEU A 68 -10.53 8.69 5.34
C LEU A 68 -11.87 9.14 4.76
N PRO A 69 -11.87 10.03 3.75
CA PRO A 69 -13.08 10.41 3.02
C PRO A 69 -13.78 9.18 2.40
N GLU A 70 -15.11 9.12 2.46
CA GLU A 70 -15.90 8.00 1.92
C GLU A 70 -15.75 7.82 0.40
N ASP A 71 -15.42 8.89 -0.31
CA ASP A 71 -15.23 8.94 -1.76
C ASP A 71 -13.80 8.58 -2.21
N MET A 72 -12.89 8.35 -1.26
CA MET A 72 -11.51 7.96 -1.52
C MET A 72 -11.43 6.47 -1.90
N GLU A 73 -10.80 6.15 -3.03
CA GLU A 73 -10.56 4.75 -3.41
C GLU A 73 -9.33 4.22 -2.66
N VAL A 74 -9.53 3.23 -1.78
CA VAL A 74 -8.44 2.60 -1.01
C VAL A 74 -8.12 1.22 -1.59
N LEU A 75 -6.86 1.03 -1.97
CA LEU A 75 -6.29 -0.25 -2.40
C LEU A 75 -5.31 -0.74 -1.35
N TYR A 76 -5.41 -2.02 -1.00
CA TYR A 76 -4.51 -2.67 -0.04
C TYR A 76 -3.54 -3.59 -0.78
N VAL A 77 -2.25 -3.50 -0.50
CA VAL A 77 -1.23 -4.39 -1.06
C VAL A 77 -0.51 -5.08 0.08
N GLY A 78 -0.36 -6.40 0.02
CA GLY A 78 0.35 -7.14 1.06
C GLY A 78 0.27 -8.65 0.88
N SER A 79 0.92 -9.39 1.77
CA SER A 79 0.92 -10.86 1.70
C SER A 79 -0.29 -11.48 2.41
N LEU A 80 -0.65 -12.69 2.01
CA LEU A 80 -1.59 -13.53 2.75
C LEU A 80 -0.86 -14.30 3.86
N ARG A 81 -1.59 -14.63 4.93
CA ARG A 81 -1.06 -15.46 6.04
C ARG A 81 -1.00 -16.96 5.72
N VAL A 82 -1.35 -17.33 4.50
CA VAL A 82 -1.47 -18.69 4.01
C VAL A 82 -0.65 -18.82 2.74
N ASP A 83 -0.11 -20.01 2.50
CA ASP A 83 0.55 -20.32 1.25
C ASP A 83 -0.52 -20.65 0.20
N VAL A 84 -0.36 -20.10 -1.00
CA VAL A 84 -1.29 -20.28 -2.12
C VAL A 84 -0.50 -20.83 -3.30
N ASP A 85 -0.93 -21.98 -3.79
CA ASP A 85 -0.29 -22.65 -4.92
C ASP A 85 -0.33 -21.78 -6.17
N LEU A 86 0.74 -21.82 -6.96
CA LEU A 86 0.93 -21.00 -8.17
C LEU A 86 -0.26 -21.08 -9.14
N GLU A 87 -0.91 -22.23 -9.22
CA GLU A 87 -2.07 -22.47 -10.09
C GLU A 87 -3.32 -21.69 -9.63
N GLU A 88 -3.45 -21.40 -8.34
CA GLU A 88 -4.60 -20.72 -7.74
C GLU A 88 -4.35 -19.22 -7.51
N GLN A 89 -3.09 -18.77 -7.57
CA GLN A 89 -2.71 -17.38 -7.28
C GLN A 89 -3.46 -16.35 -8.13
N GLU A 90 -3.65 -16.64 -9.42
CA GLU A 90 -4.39 -15.74 -10.32
C GLU A 90 -5.85 -15.60 -9.89
N GLU A 91 -6.53 -16.71 -9.62
CA GLU A 91 -7.93 -16.72 -9.15
C GLU A 91 -8.07 -15.98 -7.81
N VAL A 92 -7.19 -16.27 -6.85
CA VAL A 92 -7.18 -15.60 -5.54
C VAL A 92 -6.96 -14.09 -5.69
N SER A 93 -6.04 -13.68 -6.56
CA SER A 93 -5.76 -12.25 -6.79
C SER A 93 -6.96 -11.50 -7.36
N GLN A 94 -7.69 -12.10 -8.30
CA GLN A 94 -8.87 -11.49 -8.90
C GLN A 94 -9.99 -11.34 -7.86
N ILE A 95 -10.27 -12.39 -7.08
CA ILE A 95 -11.31 -12.36 -6.04
C ILE A 95 -11.00 -11.28 -4.99
N LEU A 96 -9.74 -11.20 -4.55
CA LEU A 96 -9.29 -10.20 -3.57
C LEU A 96 -9.36 -8.77 -4.12
N LEU A 97 -9.00 -8.57 -5.38
CA LEU A 97 -9.05 -7.24 -5.99
C LEU A 97 -10.49 -6.76 -6.19
N GLU A 98 -11.36 -7.63 -6.72
CA GLU A 98 -12.75 -7.28 -7.02
C GLU A 98 -13.59 -7.09 -5.76
N THR A 99 -13.43 -7.98 -4.77
CA THR A 99 -14.29 -8.00 -3.58
C THR A 99 -13.73 -7.14 -2.45
N PHE A 100 -12.41 -7.12 -2.28
CA PHE A 100 -11.75 -6.51 -1.12
C PHE A 100 -10.82 -5.35 -1.50
N LYS A 101 -10.66 -5.03 -2.79
CA LYS A 101 -9.67 -4.04 -3.26
C LYS A 101 -8.25 -4.36 -2.75
N CYS A 102 -7.97 -5.66 -2.59
CA CYS A 102 -6.73 -6.18 -2.05
C CYS A 102 -5.90 -6.82 -3.16
N VAL A 103 -4.61 -6.51 -3.21
CA VAL A 103 -3.64 -7.09 -4.13
C VAL A 103 -2.70 -7.98 -3.31
N PRO A 104 -2.83 -9.33 -3.42
CA PRO A 104 -1.94 -10.24 -2.73
C PRO A 104 -0.54 -10.20 -3.35
N THR A 105 0.47 -10.14 -2.50
CA THR A 105 1.86 -10.40 -2.86
C THR A 105 2.21 -11.82 -2.40
N PHE A 106 2.37 -12.72 -3.36
CA PHE A 106 2.75 -14.10 -3.08
C PHE A 106 4.27 -14.17 -2.90
N LEU A 107 4.70 -14.12 -1.64
CA LEU A 107 6.10 -14.31 -1.28
C LEU A 107 6.31 -15.72 -0.74
N PRO A 108 7.37 -16.43 -1.15
CA PRO A 108 7.74 -17.70 -0.55
C PRO A 108 7.98 -17.51 0.95
N HIS A 109 7.53 -18.47 1.76
CA HIS A 109 7.67 -18.43 3.22
C HIS A 109 9.12 -18.15 3.68
N ASP A 110 10.11 -18.74 2.99
CA ASP A 110 11.54 -18.54 3.26
C ASP A 110 12.00 -17.08 3.08
N VAL A 111 11.41 -16.35 2.13
CA VAL A 111 11.72 -14.94 1.89
C VAL A 111 11.04 -14.08 2.94
N LEU A 112 9.80 -14.42 3.30
CA LEU A 112 9.00 -13.67 4.25
C LEU A 112 9.56 -13.77 5.68
N GLU A 113 9.98 -14.96 6.12
CA GLU A 113 10.66 -15.13 7.41
C GLU A 113 11.98 -14.38 7.47
N LYS A 114 12.83 -14.49 6.43
CA LYS A 114 14.12 -13.79 6.38
C LYS A 114 13.95 -12.27 6.32
N PHE A 115 12.92 -11.77 5.63
CA PHE A 115 12.64 -10.34 5.52
C PHE A 115 12.06 -9.78 6.82
N TYR A 116 11.09 -10.46 7.44
CA TYR A 116 10.45 -9.97 8.65
C TYR A 116 11.32 -10.12 9.90
N HIS A 117 11.96 -11.30 10.09
CA HIS A 117 12.83 -11.56 11.24
C HIS A 117 14.26 -11.04 11.07
N GLY A 118 14.79 -10.98 9.84
CA GLY A 118 16.18 -10.59 9.58
C GLY A 118 16.39 -9.14 9.14
N PHE A 119 15.41 -8.49 8.50
CA PHE A 119 15.59 -7.15 7.90
C PHE A 119 14.66 -6.08 8.49
N CYS A 120 13.36 -6.32 8.56
CA CYS A 120 12.39 -5.34 9.08
C CYS A 120 12.56 -5.09 10.59
N LYS A 121 12.80 -6.12 11.39
CA LYS A 121 12.94 -5.98 12.85
C LYS A 121 14.28 -5.37 13.28
N GLU A 122 15.37 -5.64 12.56
CA GLU A 122 16.71 -5.20 12.97
C GLU A 122 17.19 -3.91 12.28
N VAL A 123 16.83 -3.68 11.00
CA VAL A 123 17.36 -2.55 10.23
C VAL A 123 16.36 -1.41 10.11
N VAL A 124 15.08 -1.70 9.87
CA VAL A 124 14.04 -0.66 9.65
C VAL A 124 13.61 -0.03 10.98
N MET A 125 13.42 -0.82 12.04
CA MET A 125 13.09 -0.30 13.39
C MET A 125 14.22 0.53 14.02
N ALA A 126 15.49 0.25 13.69
CA ALA A 126 16.63 1.00 14.21
C ALA A 126 16.88 2.33 13.45
N ALA A 127 16.42 2.44 12.20
CA ALA A 127 16.75 3.58 11.32
C ALA A 127 15.68 4.68 11.28
N PHE A 128 14.39 4.39 11.55
CA PHE A 128 13.30 5.37 11.35
C PHE A 128 12.27 5.37 12.50
N PRO A 129 12.51 6.11 13.60
CA PRO A 129 11.57 6.18 14.72
C PRO A 129 10.33 7.05 14.47
N LEU A 130 10.26 7.81 13.37
CA LEU A 130 9.16 8.77 13.16
C LEU A 130 8.88 8.98 11.67
N HIS A 131 8.20 8.02 11.01
CA HIS A 131 7.27 8.25 9.87
C HIS A 131 6.73 6.95 9.22
N VAL A 132 7.13 5.76 9.66
CA VAL A 132 6.63 4.52 9.05
C VAL A 132 5.74 3.76 10.04
N ALA A 133 4.52 4.24 10.19
CA ALA A 133 3.42 3.48 10.79
C ALA A 133 2.76 2.52 9.78
N ILE A 134 3.50 2.04 8.78
CA ILE A 134 2.97 1.23 7.66
C ILE A 134 3.53 -0.21 7.66
N PHE A 135 4.30 -0.61 8.67
CA PHE A 135 4.66 -2.01 8.87
C PHE A 135 4.04 -2.53 10.16
N SER A 136 2.73 -2.78 10.13
CA SER A 136 2.10 -3.72 11.06
C SER A 136 1.25 -4.72 10.29
#